data_AF-A0A1Z5KJ83-F1
#
_entry.id   AF-A0A1Z5KJ83-F1
#
_cell.length_a   1.000
_cell.length_b   1.000
_cell.length_c   1.000
_cell.angle_alpha   90.00
_cell.angle_beta   90.00
_cell.angle_gamma   90.00
#
_symmetry.space_group_name_H-M   'P 1'
#
loop_
_entity.id
_entity.type
_entity.pdbx_description
1 polymer ?
#
loop_
_entity_poly.entity_id
_entity_poly.type
_entity_poly.pdbx_seq_one_letter_code
_entity_poly.pdbx_strand_id
1 'polypeptide(L)'
;MLAADKLQLQSALKQQATALKEKEFQLHHSNLMTVGTQAAVLAGLDITMFIEFSPAPVSDWAEEHQQFARILRMVYYGIIVAAFCANMIVVSHTTALSVIGAGLALRGPDGSMLTATDGLYEERSSVFTTFGIGLACTVGSVLLSVWLMLPWESALICWLVALFTCRKIYLNYVRVVTRFDFDESQTVDFRDFLEMPALKFITPAQTAVQKVMGMGAVSPSTATSSWGFGRGMRKASSTSQVDDQHHLIAGQEFSDSEISLDQSSASGADMKRRKGRRPDNNDALMKIV
;
A
#
# COMPACT_ATOMS: atom_id res chain seq x y z
N MET A 1 -37.31 -6.42 34.62
CA MET A 1 -37.53 -6.09 33.19
C MET A 1 -36.47 -5.11 32.68
N LEU A 2 -36.32 -3.92 33.29
CA LEU A 2 -35.27 -2.93 32.94
C LEU A 2 -33.83 -3.46 32.82
N ALA A 3 -33.42 -4.40 33.68
CA ALA A 3 -32.07 -4.99 33.60
C ALA A 3 -31.88 -5.86 32.35
N ALA A 4 -32.95 -6.51 31.86
CA ALA A 4 -32.89 -7.34 30.66
C ALA A 4 -32.78 -6.48 29.40
N ASP A 5 -33.56 -5.39 29.31
CA ASP A 5 -33.47 -4.45 28.19
C ASP A 5 -32.09 -3.81 28.11
N LYS A 6 -31.48 -3.48 29.26
CA LYS A 6 -30.11 -2.97 29.32
C LYS A 6 -29.09 -3.98 28.80
N LEU A 7 -29.21 -5.26 29.19
CA LEU A 7 -28.31 -6.32 28.72
C LEU A 7 -28.49 -6.59 27.23
N GLN A 8 -29.72 -6.56 26.73
CA GLN A 8 -30.01 -6.72 25.30
C GLN A 8 -29.46 -5.56 24.48
N LEU A 9 -29.58 -4.32 24.97
CA LEU A 9 -29.02 -3.16 24.29
C LEU A 9 -27.49 -3.18 24.33
N GLN A 10 -26.90 -3.61 25.44
CA GLN A 10 -25.45 -3.80 25.53
C GLN A 10 -24.94 -4.91 24.60
N SER A 11 -25.67 -6.02 24.46
CA SER A 11 -25.28 -7.07 23.52
C SER A 11 -25.40 -6.62 22.07
N ALA A 12 -26.49 -5.90 21.74
CA ALA A 12 -26.68 -5.32 20.41
C ALA A 12 -25.58 -4.31 20.05
N LEU A 13 -25.22 -3.42 20.98
CA LEU A 13 -24.13 -2.45 20.78
C LEU A 13 -22.77 -3.14 20.63
N LYS A 14 -22.50 -4.18 21.43
CA LYS A 14 -21.26 -4.96 21.29
C LYS A 14 -21.21 -5.67 19.93
N GLN A 15 -22.32 -6.21 19.46
CA GLN A 15 -22.41 -6.87 18.16
C GLN A 15 -22.24 -5.89 16.98
N GLN A 16 -22.80 -4.68 17.10
CA GLN A 16 -22.57 -3.63 16.10
C GLN A 16 -21.12 -3.16 16.09
N ALA A 17 -20.49 -3.01 17.27
CA ALA A 17 -19.09 -2.63 17.38
C ALA A 17 -18.15 -3.69 16.78
N THR A 18 -18.40 -4.98 17.02
CA THR A 18 -17.60 -6.06 16.41
C THR A 18 -17.81 -6.14 14.91
N ALA A 19 -19.05 -6.00 14.42
CA ALA A 19 -19.34 -5.98 12.99
C ALA A 19 -18.66 -4.79 12.27
N LEU A 20 -18.59 -3.62 12.91
CA LEU A 20 -17.88 -2.46 12.37
C LEU A 20 -16.37 -2.73 12.28
N LYS A 21 -15.79 -3.32 13.33
CA LYS A 21 -14.37 -3.63 13.39
C LYS A 21 -13.94 -4.69 12.39
N GLU A 22 -14.80 -5.67 12.12
CA GLU A 22 -14.58 -6.65 11.05
C GLU A 22 -14.54 -5.96 9.67
N LYS A 23 -15.45 -5.01 9.40
CA LYS A 23 -15.41 -4.22 8.15
C LYS A 23 -14.13 -3.38 8.04
N GLU A 24 -13.69 -2.77 9.13
CA GLU A 24 -12.44 -1.98 9.18
C GLU A 24 -11.22 -2.88 8.90
N PHE A 25 -11.17 -4.06 9.53
CA PHE A 25 -10.14 -5.06 9.27
C PHE A 25 -10.10 -5.48 7.80
N GLN A 26 -11.24 -5.85 7.24
CA GLN A 26 -11.36 -6.28 5.84
C GLN A 26 -10.91 -5.18 4.86
N LEU A 27 -11.28 -3.92 5.13
CA LEU A 27 -10.87 -2.79 4.31
C LEU A 27 -9.34 -2.60 4.32
N HIS A 28 -8.71 -2.65 5.50
CA HIS A 28 -7.25 -2.51 5.59
C HIS A 28 -6.51 -3.70 4.99
N HIS A 29 -7.01 -4.91 5.22
CA HIS A 29 -6.45 -6.12 4.66
C HIS A 29 -6.50 -6.13 3.13
N SER A 30 -7.65 -5.81 2.52
CA SER A 30 -7.82 -5.74 1.07
C SER A 30 -6.90 -4.70 0.41
N ASN A 31 -6.76 -3.52 1.03
CA ASN A 31 -5.86 -2.49 0.55
C ASN A 31 -4.38 -2.93 0.62
N LEU A 32 -3.96 -3.57 1.72
CA LEU A 32 -2.58 -4.07 1.86
C LEU A 32 -2.26 -5.17 0.86
N MET A 33 -3.18 -6.12 0.64
CA MET A 33 -3.02 -7.18 -0.34
C MET A 33 -2.89 -6.62 -1.76
N THR A 34 -3.70 -5.62 -2.11
CA THR A 34 -3.63 -4.94 -3.41
C THR A 34 -2.25 -4.31 -3.64
N VAL A 35 -1.72 -3.62 -2.64
CA VAL A 35 -0.35 -3.03 -2.71
C VAL A 35 0.71 -4.11 -2.81
N GLY A 36 0.57 -5.21 -2.04
CA GLY A 36 1.46 -6.36 -2.11
C GLY A 36 1.51 -6.97 -3.51
N THR A 37 0.35 -7.16 -4.17
CA THR A 37 0.29 -7.66 -5.56
C THR A 37 0.94 -6.69 -6.54
N GLN A 38 0.68 -5.39 -6.41
CA GLN A 38 1.32 -4.38 -7.27
C GLN A 38 2.85 -4.37 -7.10
N ALA A 39 3.35 -4.46 -5.86
CA ALA A 39 4.77 -4.55 -5.57
C ALA A 39 5.40 -5.83 -6.15
N ALA A 40 4.70 -6.97 -6.09
CA ALA A 40 5.18 -8.22 -6.68
C ALA A 40 5.31 -8.13 -8.20
N VAL A 41 4.31 -7.55 -8.88
CA VAL A 41 4.38 -7.30 -10.33
C VAL A 41 5.54 -6.38 -10.66
N LEU A 42 5.72 -5.31 -9.88
CA LEU A 42 6.77 -4.33 -10.10
C LEU A 42 8.18 -4.91 -9.88
N ALA A 43 8.35 -5.77 -8.87
CA ALA A 43 9.58 -6.54 -8.69
C ALA A 43 9.84 -7.52 -9.85
N GLY A 44 8.78 -8.10 -10.43
CA GLY A 44 8.84 -8.90 -11.66
C GLY A 44 9.37 -8.09 -12.85
N LEU A 45 8.90 -6.86 -13.01
CA LEU A 45 9.40 -5.96 -14.05
C LEU A 45 10.85 -5.54 -13.79
N ASP A 46 11.23 -5.31 -12.54
CA ASP A 46 12.61 -4.97 -12.16
C ASP A 46 13.58 -6.10 -12.52
N ILE A 47 13.23 -7.36 -12.23
CA ILE A 47 14.08 -8.51 -12.56
C ILE A 47 14.15 -8.75 -14.08
N THR A 48 13.05 -8.57 -14.82
CA THR A 48 13.05 -8.64 -16.29
C THR A 48 13.97 -7.57 -16.87
N MET A 49 13.87 -6.33 -16.39
CA MET A 49 14.75 -5.25 -16.84
C MET A 49 16.22 -5.52 -16.46
N PHE A 50 16.48 -6.18 -15.33
CA PHE A 50 17.83 -6.56 -14.92
C PHE A 50 18.45 -7.63 -15.85
N ILE A 51 17.69 -8.65 -16.26
CA ILE A 51 18.21 -9.76 -17.08
C ILE A 51 18.24 -9.44 -18.58
N GLU A 52 17.24 -8.71 -19.09
CA GLU A 52 17.13 -8.45 -20.53
C GLU A 52 17.98 -7.25 -20.97
N PHE A 53 18.26 -6.30 -20.06
CA PHE A 53 19.01 -5.11 -20.41
C PHE A 53 20.52 -5.35 -20.38
N SER A 54 21.10 -5.53 -21.57
CA SER A 54 22.55 -5.58 -21.78
C SER A 54 23.02 -4.26 -22.42
N PRO A 55 23.59 -3.32 -21.65
CA PRO A 55 24.08 -2.06 -22.20
C PRO A 55 25.28 -2.29 -23.13
N ALA A 56 25.39 -1.48 -24.18
CA ALA A 56 26.47 -1.55 -25.17
C ALA A 56 27.86 -1.53 -24.49
N PRO A 57 28.84 -2.25 -25.05
CA PRO A 57 30.18 -2.31 -24.49
C PRO A 57 30.81 -0.91 -24.44
N VAL A 58 31.64 -0.66 -23.42
CA VAL A 58 32.28 0.65 -23.17
C VAL A 58 33.17 1.11 -24.32
N SER A 59 33.61 0.18 -25.18
CA SER A 59 34.38 0.45 -26.40
C SER A 59 33.66 1.33 -27.42
N ASP A 60 32.32 1.30 -27.42
CA ASP A 60 31.52 1.97 -28.45
C ASP A 60 31.29 3.44 -28.12
N TRP A 61 31.67 3.86 -26.91
CA TRP A 61 31.58 5.24 -26.43
C TRP A 61 32.86 6.00 -26.77
N ALA A 62 32.71 7.26 -27.20
CA ALA A 62 33.82 8.17 -27.44
C ALA A 62 34.77 8.19 -26.24
N GLU A 63 36.09 8.19 -26.49
CA GLU A 63 37.13 8.04 -25.45
C GLU A 63 36.95 9.02 -24.28
N GLU A 64 36.51 10.25 -24.58
CA GLU A 64 36.25 11.31 -23.59
C GLU A 64 35.11 10.97 -22.61
N HIS A 65 34.15 10.13 -22.99
CA HIS A 65 32.94 9.83 -22.23
C HIS A 65 32.94 8.45 -21.55
N GLN A 66 34.01 7.66 -21.70
CA GLN A 66 34.06 6.29 -21.18
C GLN A 66 33.95 6.21 -19.66
N GLN A 67 34.52 7.16 -18.91
CA GLN A 67 34.43 7.18 -17.44
C GLN A 67 32.99 7.41 -16.97
N PHE A 68 32.29 8.35 -17.61
CA PHE A 68 30.90 8.65 -17.31
C PHE A 68 29.99 7.43 -17.55
N ALA A 69 30.17 6.72 -18.67
CA ALA A 69 29.41 5.51 -18.98
C ALA A 69 29.61 4.40 -17.93
N ARG A 70 30.84 4.23 -17.40
CA ARG A 70 31.12 3.24 -16.34
C ARG A 70 30.38 3.57 -15.04
N ILE A 71 30.42 4.84 -14.61
CA ILE A 71 29.73 5.27 -13.40
C ILE A 71 28.22 5.10 -13.57
N LEU A 72 27.67 5.53 -14.71
CA LEU A 72 26.24 5.43 -14.97
C LEU A 72 25.75 3.99 -14.96
N ARG A 73 26.54 3.05 -15.53
CA ARG A 73 26.28 1.62 -15.47
C ARG A 73 26.29 1.07 -14.05
N MET A 74 27.26 1.48 -13.22
CA MET A 74 27.32 1.06 -11.81
C MET A 74 26.11 1.60 -11.03
N VAL A 75 25.73 2.86 -11.26
CA VAL A 75 24.55 3.46 -10.64
C VAL A 75 23.27 2.77 -11.10
N TYR A 76 23.14 2.45 -12.40
CA TYR A 76 21.99 1.71 -12.95
C TYR A 76 21.81 0.35 -12.27
N TYR A 77 22.87 -0.47 -12.22
CA TYR A 77 22.78 -1.78 -11.56
C TYR A 77 22.54 -1.66 -10.05
N GLY A 78 23.10 -0.64 -9.41
CA GLY A 78 22.84 -0.36 -7.99
C GLY A 78 21.37 -0.01 -7.73
N ILE A 79 20.78 0.87 -8.54
CA ILE A 79 19.41 1.34 -8.33
C ILE A 79 18.37 0.27 -8.67
N ILE A 80 18.58 -0.55 -9.72
CA ILE A 80 17.63 -1.60 -10.10
C ILE A 80 17.58 -2.72 -9.06
N VAL A 81 18.73 -3.12 -8.52
CA VAL A 81 18.80 -4.11 -7.43
C VAL A 81 18.18 -3.54 -6.15
N ALA A 82 18.46 -2.26 -5.84
CA ALA A 82 17.83 -1.60 -4.69
C ALA A 82 16.30 -1.51 -4.84
N ALA A 83 15.80 -1.21 -6.04
CA ALA A 83 14.38 -1.19 -6.35
C ALA A 83 13.73 -2.57 -6.13
N PHE A 84 14.32 -3.61 -6.74
CA PHE A 84 13.88 -4.99 -6.58
C PHE A 84 13.82 -5.42 -5.11
N CYS A 85 14.88 -5.14 -4.34
CA CYS A 85 14.92 -5.46 -2.90
C CYS A 85 13.85 -4.70 -2.11
N ALA A 86 13.64 -3.41 -2.38
CA ALA A 86 12.60 -2.62 -1.71
C ALA A 86 11.20 -3.16 -2.00
N ASN A 87 10.91 -3.53 -3.25
CA ASN A 87 9.63 -4.12 -3.65
C ASN A 87 9.43 -5.51 -3.01
N MET A 88 10.48 -6.34 -2.93
CA MET A 88 10.42 -7.63 -2.23
C MET A 88 10.18 -7.48 -0.72
N ILE A 89 10.76 -6.47 -0.07
CA ILE A 89 10.48 -6.17 1.35
C ILE A 89 8.98 -5.90 1.54
N VAL A 90 8.36 -5.09 0.67
CA VAL A 90 6.91 -4.79 0.72
C VAL A 90 6.06 -6.06 0.54
N VAL A 91 6.40 -6.91 -0.43
CA VAL A 91 5.70 -8.19 -0.65
C VAL A 91 5.81 -9.09 0.59
N SER A 92 7.01 -9.20 1.16
CA SER A 92 7.21 -10.01 2.37
C SER A 92 6.45 -9.46 3.58
N HIS A 93 6.43 -8.13 3.75
CA HIS A 93 5.75 -7.48 4.87
C HIS A 93 4.23 -7.59 4.76
N THR A 94 3.68 -7.35 3.57
CA THR A 94 2.24 -7.51 3.30
C THR A 94 1.79 -8.96 3.50
N THR A 95 2.62 -9.94 3.13
CA THR A 95 2.36 -11.37 3.37
C THR A 95 2.38 -11.73 4.86
N ALA A 96 3.37 -11.22 5.61
CA ALA A 96 3.44 -11.44 7.05
C ALA A 96 2.23 -10.81 7.77
N LEU A 97 1.87 -9.58 7.41
CA LEU A 97 0.71 -8.87 7.97
C LEU A 97 -0.62 -9.57 7.63
N SER A 98 -0.76 -10.14 6.43
CA SER A 98 -1.99 -10.84 6.05
C SER A 98 -2.16 -12.15 6.84
N VAL A 99 -1.10 -12.92 7.02
CA VAL A 99 -1.11 -14.18 7.78
C VAL A 99 -1.31 -13.93 9.27
N ILE A 100 -0.53 -13.02 9.87
CA ILE A 100 -0.59 -12.74 11.31
C ILE A 100 -1.88 -11.99 11.66
N GLY A 101 -2.28 -11.02 10.84
CA GLY A 101 -3.51 -10.24 11.05
C GLY A 101 -4.76 -11.13 11.08
N ALA A 102 -4.90 -12.03 10.10
CA ALA A 102 -6.02 -12.97 10.08
C ALA A 102 -5.93 -14.00 11.23
N GLY A 103 -4.73 -14.46 11.56
CA GLY A 103 -4.50 -15.43 12.64
C GLY A 103 -4.94 -14.92 14.02
N LEU A 104 -4.63 -13.66 14.32
CA LEU A 104 -5.03 -13.02 15.59
C LEU A 104 -6.52 -12.69 15.64
N ALA A 105 -7.13 -12.32 14.51
CA ALA A 105 -8.56 -12.04 14.43
C ALA A 105 -9.42 -13.30 14.66
N LEU A 106 -8.99 -14.46 14.16
CA LEU A 106 -9.77 -15.70 14.21
C LEU A 106 -9.54 -16.56 15.47
N ARG A 107 -8.36 -16.49 16.10
CA ARG A 107 -7.98 -17.38 17.22
C ARG A 107 -7.77 -16.66 18.55
N GLY A 108 -7.82 -15.34 18.57
CA GLY A 108 -7.56 -14.56 19.77
C GLY A 108 -8.75 -14.53 20.74
N PRO A 109 -8.51 -14.36 22.06
CA PRO A 109 -9.56 -14.10 23.04
C PRO A 109 -10.37 -12.83 22.71
N ASP A 110 -11.56 -12.68 23.30
CA ASP A 110 -12.42 -11.50 23.11
C ASP A 110 -11.62 -10.20 23.30
N GLY A 111 -11.57 -9.37 22.24
CA GLY A 111 -10.77 -8.15 22.19
C GLY A 111 -9.51 -8.23 21.32
N SER A 112 -9.01 -9.43 20.99
CA SER A 112 -7.84 -9.60 20.11
C SER A 112 -8.04 -9.06 18.69
N MET A 113 -9.28 -9.02 18.19
CA MET A 113 -9.58 -8.39 16.90
C MET A 113 -9.29 -6.88 16.92
N LEU A 114 -9.50 -6.20 18.06
CA LEU A 114 -9.18 -4.78 18.21
C LEU A 114 -7.66 -4.57 18.18
N THR A 115 -6.92 -5.36 18.95
CA THR A 115 -5.45 -5.30 18.95
C THR A 115 -4.86 -5.65 17.58
N ALA A 116 -5.44 -6.61 16.86
CA ALA A 116 -5.00 -6.98 15.53
C ALA A 116 -5.27 -5.86 14.51
N THR A 117 -6.42 -5.19 14.59
CA THR A 117 -6.73 -4.05 13.71
C THR A 117 -5.82 -2.85 13.97
N ASP A 118 -5.56 -2.52 15.23
CA ASP A 118 -4.66 -1.41 15.59
C ASP A 118 -3.21 -1.69 15.14
N GLY A 119 -2.70 -2.90 15.35
CA GLY A 119 -1.37 -3.29 14.89
C GLY A 119 -1.23 -3.29 13.37
N LEU A 120 -2.26 -3.76 12.65
CA LEU A 120 -2.30 -3.69 11.18
C LEU A 120 -2.32 -2.24 10.69
N TYR A 121 -2.98 -1.35 11.43
CA TYR A 121 -3.07 0.05 11.09
C TYR A 121 -1.71 0.76 11.23
N GLU A 122 -1.00 0.55 12.35
CA GLU A 122 0.29 1.21 12.60
C GLU A 122 1.33 0.83 11.55
N GLU A 123 1.37 -0.45 11.17
CA GLU A 123 2.35 -0.92 10.19
C GLU A 123 2.04 -0.55 8.74
N ARG A 124 0.78 -0.24 8.45
CA ARG A 124 0.35 0.19 7.11
C ARG A 124 1.21 1.35 6.59
N SER A 125 1.47 2.36 7.41
CA SER A 125 2.22 3.56 6.96
C SER A 125 3.66 3.22 6.54
N SER A 126 4.29 2.27 7.23
CA SER A 126 5.63 1.78 6.90
C SER A 126 5.65 1.09 5.54
N VAL A 127 4.66 0.23 5.27
CA VAL A 127 4.48 -0.46 3.98
C VAL A 127 4.34 0.53 2.83
N PHE A 128 3.45 1.53 2.97
CA PHE A 128 3.22 2.52 1.91
C PHE A 128 4.47 3.37 1.63
N THR A 129 5.23 3.73 2.67
CA THR A 129 6.48 4.50 2.51
C THR A 129 7.53 3.68 1.76
N THR A 130 7.72 2.42 2.16
CA THR A 130 8.69 1.51 1.53
C THR A 130 8.31 1.21 0.08
N PHE A 131 7.01 1.01 -0.20
CA PHE A 131 6.49 0.85 -1.56
C PHE A 131 6.73 2.08 -2.42
N GLY A 132 6.52 3.29 -1.87
CA GLY A 132 6.82 4.54 -2.57
C GLY A 132 8.29 4.70 -2.92
N ILE A 133 9.19 4.29 -2.02
CA ILE A 133 10.65 4.29 -2.27
C ILE A 133 10.99 3.29 -3.39
N GLY A 134 10.45 2.06 -3.34
CA GLY A 134 10.64 1.05 -4.39
C GLY A 134 10.18 1.54 -5.76
N LEU A 135 8.98 2.11 -5.83
CA LEU A 135 8.43 2.71 -7.05
C LEU A 135 9.32 3.85 -7.58
N ALA A 136 9.81 4.73 -6.72
CA ALA A 136 10.69 5.83 -7.11
C ALA A 136 12.03 5.31 -7.66
N CYS A 137 12.61 4.28 -7.04
CA CYS A 137 13.83 3.63 -7.53
C CYS A 137 13.62 2.95 -8.89
N THR A 138 12.50 2.26 -9.11
CA THR A 138 12.17 1.65 -10.41
C THR A 138 11.97 2.71 -11.51
N VAL A 139 11.30 3.82 -11.21
CA VAL A 139 11.20 4.92 -12.18
C VAL A 139 12.57 5.53 -12.46
N GLY A 140 13.41 5.69 -11.43
CA GLY A 140 14.79 6.16 -11.57
C GLY A 140 15.66 5.23 -12.43
N SER A 141 15.52 3.92 -12.26
CA SER A 141 16.27 2.92 -13.04
C SER A 141 15.86 2.95 -14.52
N VAL A 142 14.56 3.11 -14.82
CA VAL A 142 14.06 3.27 -16.19
C VAL A 142 14.60 4.55 -16.84
N LEU A 143 14.63 5.68 -16.11
CA LEU A 143 15.20 6.93 -16.63
C LEU A 143 16.69 6.78 -16.98
N LEU A 144 17.46 6.06 -16.16
CA LEU A 144 18.86 5.76 -16.45
C LEU A 144 19.02 4.79 -17.62
N SER A 145 18.14 3.79 -17.75
CA SER A 145 18.14 2.83 -18.86
C SER A 145 17.94 3.52 -20.20
N VAL A 146 16.98 4.44 -20.29
CA VAL A 146 16.74 5.26 -21.50
C VAL A 146 17.98 6.05 -21.90
N TRP A 147 18.69 6.61 -20.92
CA TRP A 147 19.92 7.35 -21.16
C TRP A 147 21.07 6.47 -21.66
N LEU A 148 21.12 5.20 -21.22
CA LEU A 148 22.13 4.23 -21.66
C LEU A 148 21.85 3.68 -23.06
N MET A 149 20.58 3.61 -23.47
CA MET A 149 20.18 2.90 -24.69
C MET A 149 20.12 3.82 -25.93
N LEU A 150 19.78 5.10 -25.77
CA LEU A 150 19.54 6.02 -26.89
C LEU A 150 20.70 7.01 -27.09
N PRO A 151 20.92 7.48 -28.33
CA PRO A 151 21.83 8.61 -28.57
C PRO A 151 21.35 9.86 -27.81
N TRP A 152 22.29 10.73 -27.46
CA TRP A 152 22.05 11.86 -26.54
C TRP A 152 20.90 12.79 -26.98
N GLU A 153 20.72 12.98 -28.29
CA GLU A 153 19.63 13.79 -28.87
C GLU A 153 18.25 13.22 -28.53
N SER A 154 18.05 11.93 -28.79
CA SER A 154 16.79 11.23 -28.53
C SER A 154 16.58 10.96 -27.04
N ALA A 155 17.67 10.71 -26.31
CA ALA A 155 17.64 10.49 -24.87
C ALA A 155 17.11 11.71 -24.12
N LEU A 156 17.52 12.93 -24.50
CA LEU A 156 17.03 14.17 -23.89
C LEU A 156 15.52 14.34 -24.06
N ILE A 157 15.00 14.05 -25.26
CA ILE A 157 13.56 14.17 -25.54
C ILE A 157 12.77 13.16 -24.70
N CYS A 158 13.19 11.88 -24.70
CA CYS A 158 12.53 10.83 -23.94
C CYS A 158 12.58 11.12 -22.42
N TRP A 159 13.73 11.61 -21.94
CA TRP A 159 13.91 11.97 -20.54
C TRP A 159 13.03 13.15 -20.12
N LEU A 160 12.88 14.19 -20.95
CA LEU A 160 11.98 15.32 -20.68
C LEU A 160 10.51 14.87 -20.59
N VAL A 161 10.07 14.00 -21.51
CA VAL A 161 8.70 13.44 -21.47
C VAL A 161 8.49 12.61 -20.22
N ALA A 162 9.46 11.77 -19.85
CA ALA A 162 9.38 10.95 -18.65
C ALA A 162 9.37 11.81 -17.36
N LEU A 163 10.19 12.85 -17.27
CA LEU A 163 10.16 13.79 -16.16
C LEU A 163 8.86 14.58 -16.06
N PHE A 164 8.31 15.04 -17.20
CA PHE A 164 7.03 15.71 -17.23
C PHE A 164 5.92 14.79 -16.70
N THR A 165 5.95 13.52 -17.11
CA THR A 165 5.02 12.49 -16.64
C THR A 165 5.18 12.25 -15.14
N CYS A 166 6.42 12.10 -14.64
CA CYS A 166 6.70 11.95 -13.21
C CYS A 166 6.21 13.15 -12.39
N ARG A 167 6.44 14.36 -12.89
CA ARG A 167 5.97 15.60 -12.24
C ARG A 167 4.44 15.65 -12.19
N LYS A 168 3.75 15.27 -13.26
CA LYS A 168 2.28 15.19 -13.29
C LYS A 168 1.75 14.15 -12.30
N ILE A 169 2.37 12.98 -12.23
CA ILE A 169 2.01 11.93 -11.25
C ILE A 169 2.21 12.45 -9.82
N TYR A 170 3.35 13.09 -9.51
CA TYR A 170 3.62 13.64 -8.19
C TYR A 170 2.63 14.74 -7.78
N LEU A 171 2.31 15.67 -8.69
CA LEU A 171 1.31 16.71 -8.42
C LEU A 171 -0.09 16.13 -8.19
N ASN A 172 -0.47 15.11 -8.96
CA ASN A 172 -1.73 14.40 -8.74
C ASN A 172 -1.72 13.66 -7.40
N TYR A 173 -0.61 13.04 -7.02
CA TYR A 173 -0.45 12.38 -5.72
C TYR A 173 -0.63 13.38 -4.57
N VAL A 174 0.08 14.51 -4.59
CA VAL A 174 -0.05 15.56 -3.57
C VAL A 174 -1.47 16.10 -3.50
N ARG A 175 -2.13 16.31 -4.65
CA ARG A 175 -3.53 16.74 -4.71
C ARG A 175 -4.48 15.72 -4.08
N VAL A 176 -4.27 14.44 -4.33
CA VAL A 176 -5.10 13.37 -3.73
C VAL A 176 -4.87 13.34 -2.22
N VAL A 177 -3.61 13.30 -1.78
CA VAL A 177 -3.27 13.28 -0.34
C VAL A 177 -3.87 14.49 0.38
N THR A 178 -3.71 15.70 -0.15
CA THR A 178 -4.27 16.92 0.46
C THR A 178 -5.79 16.95 0.49
N ARG A 179 -6.48 16.26 -0.43
CA ARG A 179 -7.95 16.17 -0.44
C ARG A 179 -8.48 15.14 0.57
N PHE A 180 -7.68 14.13 0.88
CA PHE A 180 -8.01 13.08 1.84
C PHE A 180 -7.33 13.27 3.19
N ASP A 181 -6.62 14.38 3.39
CA ASP A 181 -6.06 14.76 4.68
C ASP A 181 -7.22 15.14 5.59
N PHE A 182 -7.66 14.16 6.37
CA PHE A 182 -8.77 14.29 7.28
C PHE A 182 -8.23 14.81 8.61
N ASP A 183 -8.72 15.97 9.03
CA ASP A 183 -8.31 16.60 10.26
C ASP A 183 -8.86 15.80 11.45
N GLU A 184 -8.01 14.95 12.03
CA GLU A 184 -8.31 14.11 13.20
C GLU A 184 -8.70 14.96 14.42
N SER A 185 -8.45 16.28 14.42
CA SER A 185 -8.97 17.18 15.46
C SER A 185 -10.47 17.48 15.33
N GLN A 186 -11.07 17.19 14.16
CA GLN A 186 -12.49 17.39 13.89
C GLN A 186 -13.32 16.11 14.09
N THR A 187 -12.69 14.98 14.40
CA THR A 187 -13.46 13.79 14.80
C THR A 187 -14.03 13.98 16.17
N VAL A 188 -15.37 13.94 16.24
CA VAL A 188 -16.10 13.80 17.49
C VAL A 188 -15.77 12.42 18.03
N ASP A 189 -14.98 12.36 19.09
CA ASP A 189 -14.63 11.10 19.73
C ASP A 189 -15.91 10.52 20.34
N PHE A 190 -16.16 9.21 20.17
CA PHE A 190 -17.32 8.57 20.81
C PHE A 190 -17.28 8.68 22.34
N ARG A 191 -16.08 8.97 22.90
CA ARG A 191 -15.90 9.35 24.29
C ARG A 191 -16.64 10.63 24.64
N ASP A 192 -16.70 11.62 23.76
CA ASP A 192 -17.48 12.84 23.98
C ASP A 192 -18.99 12.54 24.01
N PHE A 193 -19.45 11.57 23.22
CA PHE A 193 -20.84 11.08 23.27
C PHE A 193 -21.16 10.26 24.53
N LEU A 194 -20.18 9.51 25.04
CA LEU A 194 -20.33 8.72 26.28
C LEU A 194 -20.11 9.55 27.55
N GLU A 195 -19.33 10.62 27.47
CA GLU A 195 -19.10 11.62 28.51
C GLU A 195 -20.12 12.75 28.46
N MET A 196 -21.00 12.80 27.43
CA MET A 196 -22.17 13.66 27.47
C MET A 196 -22.91 13.37 28.78
N PRO A 197 -22.95 14.35 29.70
CA PRO A 197 -23.29 14.07 31.07
C PRO A 197 -24.72 13.55 31.11
N ALA A 198 -24.90 12.36 31.67
CA ALA A 198 -26.17 11.83 32.18
C ALA A 198 -26.81 12.73 33.27
N LEU A 199 -26.38 14.01 33.36
CA LEU A 199 -26.50 14.92 34.48
C LEU A 199 -27.41 16.12 34.19
N LYS A 200 -28.19 16.12 33.10
CA LYS A 200 -29.22 17.16 32.86
C LYS A 200 -30.66 16.68 32.71
N PHE A 201 -30.93 15.37 32.76
CA PHE A 201 -32.31 14.87 32.87
C PHE A 201 -32.77 14.58 34.30
N ILE A 202 -31.92 14.82 35.32
CA ILE A 202 -32.31 14.70 36.72
C ILE A 202 -32.74 16.08 37.24
N THR A 203 -34.07 16.29 37.20
CA THR A 203 -34.90 17.10 38.10
C THR A 203 -34.44 18.52 38.50
N PRO A 204 -35.17 19.59 38.13
CA PRO A 204 -34.92 20.96 38.61
C PRO A 204 -35.30 21.21 40.10
N ALA A 205 -35.24 20.20 40.98
CA ALA A 205 -35.82 20.30 42.33
C ALA A 205 -34.81 20.50 43.48
N GLN A 206 -33.48 20.50 43.27
CA GLN A 206 -32.53 20.53 44.41
C GLN A 206 -31.39 21.55 44.38
N THR A 207 -31.32 22.46 43.41
CA THR A 207 -30.25 23.46 43.32
C THR A 207 -30.52 24.74 44.13
N ALA A 208 -31.22 24.65 45.27
CA ALA A 208 -31.45 25.79 46.16
C ALA A 208 -30.60 25.78 47.44
N VAL A 209 -29.85 24.72 47.74
CA VAL A 209 -29.23 24.57 49.08
C VAL A 209 -27.71 24.76 49.11
N GLN A 210 -26.99 24.72 47.98
CA GLN A 210 -25.52 24.68 47.98
C GLN A 210 -24.84 25.98 47.52
N LYS A 211 -25.39 27.14 47.91
CA LYS A 211 -24.82 28.48 47.63
C LYS A 211 -24.37 29.20 48.91
N VAL A 212 -23.71 28.52 49.86
CA VAL A 212 -23.29 29.19 51.11
C VAL A 212 -21.85 28.96 51.59
N MET A 213 -21.06 27.97 51.15
CA MET A 213 -19.71 27.83 51.74
C MET A 213 -18.62 27.39 50.77
N GLY A 214 -17.55 28.19 50.72
CA GLY A 214 -16.20 27.69 50.41
C GLY A 214 -15.41 28.46 49.36
N MET A 215 -14.85 29.62 49.74
CA MET A 215 -13.78 30.34 49.04
C MET A 215 -12.40 29.73 49.36
N GLY A 216 -11.51 29.74 48.35
CA GLY A 216 -10.05 29.64 48.48
C GLY A 216 -9.46 28.34 47.91
N ALA A 217 -8.31 28.29 47.22
CA ALA A 217 -7.35 29.30 46.78
C ALA A 217 -6.30 28.61 45.85
N VAL A 218 -5.54 29.41 45.08
CA VAL A 218 -4.12 29.20 44.65
C VAL A 218 -3.78 28.26 43.46
N SER A 219 -3.12 28.85 42.44
CA SER A 219 -2.31 28.24 41.34
C SER A 219 -0.80 28.21 41.72
N PRO A 220 0.20 27.96 40.84
CA PRO A 220 0.28 27.30 39.52
C PRO A 220 1.45 26.27 39.42
N SER A 221 1.58 25.51 38.32
CA SER A 221 2.86 24.90 37.96
C SER A 221 3.10 24.77 36.45
N THR A 222 4.32 25.18 36.11
CA THR A 222 5.05 25.30 34.85
C THR A 222 5.25 23.95 34.13
N ALA A 223 5.15 23.93 32.80
CA ALA A 223 5.64 22.80 31.99
C ALA A 223 6.44 23.32 30.78
N THR A 224 7.66 22.80 30.70
CA THR A 224 8.75 23.09 29.76
C THR A 224 8.54 22.43 28.40
N SER A 225 8.86 23.17 27.34
CA SER A 225 8.86 22.73 25.94
C SER A 225 10.04 21.81 25.62
N SER A 226 9.75 20.62 25.10
CA SER A 226 10.72 19.70 24.48
C SER A 226 10.51 19.73 22.96
N TRP A 227 11.55 20.08 22.21
CA TRP A 227 11.60 20.07 20.75
C TRP A 227 11.89 18.65 20.25
N GLY A 228 10.88 17.99 19.69
CA GLY A 228 11.01 16.71 18.99
C GLY A 228 10.85 16.89 17.49
N PHE A 229 11.97 16.78 16.76
CA PHE A 229 11.99 16.65 15.30
C PHE A 229 11.39 15.28 14.92
N GLY A 230 10.09 15.26 14.62
CA GLY A 230 9.36 14.07 14.18
C GLY A 230 8.42 14.45 13.05
N ARG A 231 8.89 14.30 11.81
CA ARG A 231 8.10 14.51 10.58
C ARG A 231 7.03 13.41 10.52
N GLY A 232 5.87 13.68 11.12
CA GLY A 232 4.73 12.79 11.15
C GLY A 232 4.08 12.67 9.77
N MET A 233 4.21 11.50 9.15
CA MET A 233 3.20 11.04 8.20
C MET A 233 2.06 10.47 9.03
N ARG A 234 0.95 11.19 9.12
CA ARG A 234 -0.26 10.75 9.84
C ARG A 234 -1.26 10.09 8.91
N LYS A 235 -1.75 8.96 9.40
CA LYS A 235 -3.08 8.34 9.26
C LYS A 235 -4.01 8.92 8.19
N ALA A 236 -4.15 8.20 7.07
CA ALA A 236 -5.31 8.34 6.17
C ALA A 236 -6.25 7.14 6.37
N SER A 237 -7.35 7.38 7.08
CA SER A 237 -8.48 6.46 7.23
C SER A 237 -9.48 6.72 6.10
N SER A 238 -9.65 5.74 5.20
CA SER A 238 -10.66 5.83 4.13
C SER A 238 -11.97 5.20 4.61
N THR A 239 -12.93 6.04 4.97
CA THR A 239 -14.34 5.64 5.06
C THR A 239 -14.91 5.62 3.64
N SER A 240 -15.11 4.43 3.07
CA SER A 240 -15.88 4.30 1.83
C SER A 240 -17.24 3.69 2.16
N GLN A 241 -18.24 4.47 1.76
CA GLN A 241 -19.67 4.26 1.87
C GLN A 241 -20.06 3.02 1.05
N VAL A 242 -20.62 2.02 1.74
CA VAL A 242 -21.17 0.81 1.12
C VAL A 242 -22.55 1.17 0.58
N ASP A 243 -22.65 1.30 -0.75
CA ASP A 243 -23.93 1.18 -1.45
C ASP A 243 -24.18 -0.30 -1.75
N ASP A 244 -25.35 -0.77 -1.31
CA ASP A 244 -25.87 -2.10 -1.53
C ASP A 244 -26.07 -2.36 -3.04
N GLN A 245 -25.25 -3.26 -3.60
CA GLN A 245 -25.62 -3.99 -4.81
C GLN A 245 -25.27 -5.46 -4.68
N HIS A 246 -26.20 -6.21 -4.07
CA HIS A 246 -26.34 -7.63 -4.29
C HIS A 246 -26.56 -7.89 -5.79
N HIS A 247 -25.61 -8.52 -6.49
CA HIS A 247 -25.87 -9.46 -7.58
C HIS A 247 -24.59 -10.25 -7.98
N LEU A 248 -24.57 -11.54 -7.59
CA LEU A 248 -24.13 -12.71 -8.38
C LEU A 248 -22.94 -12.58 -9.36
N ILE A 249 -21.75 -13.05 -8.96
CA ILE A 249 -20.79 -13.88 -9.75
C ILE A 249 -19.97 -14.67 -8.70
N ALA A 250 -20.29 -15.92 -8.39
CA ALA A 250 -19.82 -17.17 -9.02
C ALA A 250 -18.29 -17.35 -8.92
N GLY A 251 -17.90 -18.52 -8.39
CA GLY A 251 -16.59 -18.79 -7.85
C GLY A 251 -15.46 -18.86 -8.88
N GLN A 252 -14.26 -18.60 -8.37
CA GLN A 252 -13.03 -18.97 -9.03
C GLN A 252 -12.16 -19.69 -7.99
N GLU A 253 -12.25 -21.02 -8.03
CA GLU A 253 -11.31 -21.94 -7.40
C GLU A 253 -9.91 -21.60 -7.91
N PHE A 254 -9.04 -21.15 -7.01
CA PHE A 254 -7.61 -21.07 -7.28
C PHE A 254 -6.99 -22.38 -6.83
N SER A 255 -6.90 -23.32 -7.78
CA SER A 255 -6.29 -24.64 -7.60
C SER A 255 -4.86 -24.55 -7.09
N ASP A 256 -4.61 -25.38 -6.09
CA ASP A 256 -3.31 -25.87 -5.66
C ASP A 256 -2.43 -26.24 -6.86
N SER A 257 -1.30 -25.58 -6.98
CA SER A 257 -0.18 -26.04 -7.79
C SER A 257 0.89 -26.57 -6.85
N GLU A 258 0.75 -27.85 -6.49
CA GLU A 258 1.83 -28.66 -5.94
C GLU A 258 3.03 -28.63 -6.91
N ILE A 259 4.12 -27.99 -6.49
CA ILE A 259 5.43 -28.20 -7.08
C ILE A 259 5.99 -29.48 -6.46
N SER A 260 5.70 -30.60 -7.10
CA SER A 260 6.37 -31.88 -6.89
C SER A 260 7.72 -31.83 -7.61
N LEU A 261 8.77 -31.64 -6.82
CA LEU A 261 10.16 -31.87 -7.18
C LEU A 261 10.41 -33.38 -7.05
N ASP A 262 10.40 -34.09 -8.17
CA ASP A 262 11.00 -35.43 -8.22
C ASP A 262 11.80 -35.65 -9.50
N GLN A 263 13.03 -36.12 -9.27
CA GLN A 263 13.99 -36.59 -10.25
C GLN A 263 13.48 -37.86 -10.93
N SER A 264 13.73 -38.03 -12.23
CA SER A 264 14.49 -39.19 -12.72
C SER A 264 14.71 -39.12 -14.22
N SER A 265 15.96 -39.39 -14.57
CA SER A 265 16.51 -39.70 -15.88
C SER A 265 15.80 -40.86 -16.60
N ALA A 266 15.77 -40.77 -17.92
CA ALA A 266 16.21 -41.79 -18.90
C ALA A 266 15.23 -42.07 -20.06
N SER A 267 15.81 -42.15 -21.26
CA SER A 267 15.36 -42.91 -22.44
C SER A 267 14.15 -42.30 -23.19
N GLY A 268 14.22 -41.86 -24.45
CA GLY A 268 14.91 -42.48 -25.59
C GLY A 268 13.86 -43.11 -26.53
N ALA A 269 13.33 -42.33 -27.49
CA ALA A 269 12.72 -42.76 -28.76
C ALA A 269 12.10 -41.50 -29.44
N ASP A 270 12.70 -40.99 -30.50
CA ASP A 270 12.32 -41.32 -31.90
C ASP A 270 10.92 -40.80 -32.26
N MET A 271 10.84 -39.58 -32.82
CA MET A 271 9.69 -39.18 -33.62
C MET A 271 10.10 -38.35 -34.84
N LYS A 272 9.96 -39.02 -35.97
CA LYS A 272 10.14 -38.59 -37.35
C LYS A 272 9.40 -37.31 -37.73
N ARG A 273 10.12 -36.50 -38.53
CA ARG A 273 9.68 -35.79 -39.75
C ARG A 273 8.18 -35.43 -39.86
N ARG A 274 7.90 -34.13 -39.90
CA ARG A 274 6.98 -33.57 -40.91
C ARG A 274 7.46 -32.20 -41.39
N LYS A 275 7.91 -32.18 -42.65
CA LYS A 275 8.05 -31.00 -43.50
C LYS A 275 6.66 -30.40 -43.72
N GLY A 276 6.44 -29.15 -43.32
CA GLY A 276 5.32 -28.32 -43.73
C GLY A 276 5.86 -27.11 -44.49
N ARG A 277 5.55 -27.05 -45.78
CA ARG A 277 5.96 -26.05 -46.77
C ARG A 277 4.96 -24.87 -46.71
N ARG A 278 5.47 -23.65 -46.96
CA ARG A 278 4.74 -22.36 -47.07
C ARG A 278 3.49 -22.41 -47.98
N PRO A 279 2.63 -21.37 -47.89
CA PRO A 279 2.77 -20.31 -48.90
C PRO A 279 2.82 -18.90 -48.30
N ASP A 280 3.54 -18.06 -49.04
CA ASP A 280 3.66 -16.62 -48.90
C ASP A 280 2.30 -15.94 -49.12
N ASN A 281 2.04 -14.86 -48.37
CA ASN A 281 0.98 -13.91 -48.69
C ASN A 281 1.50 -12.49 -48.47
N ASN A 282 2.35 -12.07 -49.40
CA ASN A 282 2.47 -10.65 -49.76
C ASN A 282 1.27 -10.32 -50.67
N ASP A 283 0.78 -9.09 -50.56
CA ASP A 283 -0.23 -8.42 -51.42
C ASP A 283 -1.58 -8.15 -50.74
N ALA A 284 -1.59 -7.17 -49.83
CA ALA A 284 -2.80 -6.39 -49.58
C ALA A 284 -2.47 -5.00 -49.01
N LEU A 285 -2.82 -3.98 -49.79
CA LEU A 285 -3.07 -2.58 -49.41
C LEU A 285 -1.87 -1.64 -49.19
N MET A 286 -1.26 -1.31 -50.33
CA MET A 286 -0.95 0.07 -50.70
C MET A 286 -2.26 0.80 -51.09
N LYS A 287 -2.35 2.09 -50.75
CA LYS A 287 -3.40 3.11 -51.06
C LYS A 287 -4.49 3.30 -50.00
N ILE A 288 -4.39 4.40 -49.25
CA ILE A 288 -5.38 5.49 -49.14
C ILE A 288 -4.70 6.66 -48.40
N VAL A 289 -4.59 7.79 -49.12
CA VAL A 289 -4.17 9.17 -48.75
C VAL A 289 -2.70 9.38 -48.39
#